data_AF-U2V1T1-F1
#
_entry.id   AF-U2V1T1-F1
#
_cell.length_a   1.000
_cell.length_b   1.000
_cell.length_c   1.000
_cell.angle_alpha   90.00
_cell.angle_beta   90.00
_cell.angle_gamma   90.00
#
_symmetry.space_group_name_H-M   'P 1'
#
loop_
_entity.id
_entity.type
_entity.pdbx_description
1 polymer ?
#
loop_
_entity_poly.entity_id
_entity_poly.type
_entity_poly.pdbx_seq_one_letter_code
_entity_poly.pdbx_strand_id
1 'polypeptide(L)'
;MIWIGQRDGWAMTGDRARFPTPETLDATRGQVDELGQSGPLHARLASLLRQKIVDREWPSGMALPSEAELMEQFCMSRGTVRRALSSLVQDGYIVTRKGSGSFVAEGGLPRPATRRPLSFAALFRERGLRFTTRVLSQSVMGAPRNVAIHLGVGEGSPVLFLRRIRSVGARPLVCQESWESLRPCPGLERADFTEESLFDAVERTSGRHIGSSVVHYSSQRVGRAHAPLLASEPESSTLVLEQDICLTDGTPIEWSVTWMRPGTPVVGVSVEGPVREAAPSVGADGAEGGAGAAALRRELDLRALEIRRGVLEIAHRYPHMPFHLGGALSMAEVVAVLLGHVMHTGADGTPWERRDRLVVSKAHASVALYPALLRAGIISQDDLDRGLFGPDAVLFKHPHRDPGRGIELSGGSLGMGLGYACGLALALRRRQLPARVFCIVGDGECDEGSVWESAAFAGHQRLSNLTVVVDANGMQLDGPTAQVLDNGPLRRKFEAFGFAVAETDGHDVLALARALAAPHEGPLAVVARTVKGRGLSRAENNVAWHDIALAQDDYERARVELGQREEAIRHG
;
A
#
# COMPACT_ATOMS: atom_id res chain seq x y z
N MET A 1 37.77 3.25 -14.32
CA MET A 1 38.74 2.45 -15.11
C MET A 1 38.22 1.02 -15.11
N ILE A 2 37.70 0.56 -16.25
CA ILE A 2 37.06 -0.76 -16.40
C ILE A 2 38.15 -1.77 -16.76
N TRP A 3 38.24 -2.88 -16.02
CA TRP A 3 39.14 -3.99 -16.34
C TRP A 3 38.36 -5.08 -17.09
N ILE A 4 38.78 -5.37 -18.31
CA ILE A 4 38.29 -6.46 -19.15
C ILE A 4 39.37 -7.55 -19.13
N GLY A 5 39.08 -8.69 -18.52
CA GLY A 5 39.97 -9.86 -18.51
C GLY A 5 39.59 -10.87 -19.60
N GLN A 6 40.52 -11.11 -20.53
CA GLN A 6 40.43 -12.02 -21.66
C GLN A 6 40.32 -13.51 -21.26
N ARG A 7 39.76 -14.29 -22.20
CA ARG A 7 39.80 -15.75 -22.27
C ARG A 7 41.13 -16.23 -22.85
N ASP A 8 41.63 -17.35 -22.31
CA ASP A 8 42.33 -18.48 -22.94
C ASP A 8 42.60 -19.48 -21.79
N GLY A 9 42.47 -20.81 -21.83
CA GLY A 9 42.15 -21.83 -22.82
C GLY A 9 42.75 -23.13 -22.26
N TRP A 10 41.95 -24.17 -21.96
CA TRP A 10 42.47 -25.51 -21.64
C TRP A 10 41.61 -26.61 -22.25
N ALA A 11 42.32 -27.62 -22.74
CA ALA A 11 41.94 -28.61 -23.73
C ALA A 11 40.91 -29.65 -23.27
N MET A 12 40.17 -30.15 -24.25
CA MET A 12 39.30 -31.31 -24.18
C MET A 12 40.10 -32.62 -24.30
N THR A 13 39.91 -33.53 -23.36
CA THR A 13 40.00 -34.99 -23.60
C THR A 13 39.01 -35.69 -22.69
N GLY A 14 38.05 -36.44 -23.26
CA GLY A 14 37.21 -37.34 -22.47
C GLY A 14 35.79 -37.51 -22.99
N ASP A 15 35.68 -38.34 -24.03
CA ASP A 15 34.55 -39.20 -24.37
C ASP A 15 33.21 -38.61 -24.89
N ARG A 16 32.79 -39.17 -26.03
CA ARG A 16 31.58 -38.81 -26.78
C ARG A 16 30.37 -39.52 -26.18
N ALA A 17 29.49 -38.79 -25.50
CA ALA A 17 28.11 -39.20 -25.28
C ALA A 17 27.16 -38.30 -26.10
N ARG A 18 26.83 -38.81 -27.30
CA ARG A 18 25.66 -38.54 -28.17
C ARG A 18 24.99 -37.16 -28.09
N PHE A 19 25.24 -36.31 -29.09
CA PHE A 19 24.29 -35.25 -29.45
C PHE A 19 23.05 -35.88 -30.13
N PRO A 20 21.82 -35.39 -29.84
CA PRO A 20 20.62 -35.85 -30.52
C PRO A 20 20.66 -35.53 -32.01
N THR A 21 20.20 -36.46 -32.85
CA THR A 21 20.02 -36.25 -34.29
C THR A 21 18.79 -35.35 -34.56
N PRO A 22 18.68 -34.72 -35.74
CA PRO A 22 17.50 -33.90 -36.09
C PRO A 22 16.16 -34.65 -35.91
N GLU A 23 16.18 -35.97 -36.05
CA GLU A 23 15.02 -36.85 -35.89
C GLU A 23 14.60 -37.04 -34.41
N THR A 24 15.52 -36.97 -33.45
CA THR A 24 15.17 -37.03 -32.01
C THR A 24 14.68 -35.69 -31.46
N LEU A 25 15.03 -34.57 -32.11
CA LEU A 25 14.51 -33.23 -31.80
C LEU A 25 13.04 -33.05 -32.23
N ASP A 26 12.60 -33.73 -33.29
CA ASP A 26 11.21 -33.66 -33.76
C ASP A 26 10.25 -34.50 -32.88
N ALA A 27 10.73 -35.62 -32.32
CA ALA A 27 9.95 -36.42 -31.38
C ALA A 27 9.73 -35.71 -30.02
N THR A 28 10.65 -34.82 -29.61
CA THR A 28 10.52 -34.04 -28.35
C THR A 28 9.73 -32.75 -28.51
N ARG A 29 9.58 -32.21 -29.74
CA ARG A 29 8.66 -31.10 -30.00
C ARG A 29 7.20 -31.48 -29.74
N GLY A 30 6.84 -32.75 -29.95
CA GLY A 30 5.48 -33.25 -29.76
C GLY A 30 4.95 -33.23 -28.32
N GLN A 31 5.81 -33.27 -27.29
CA GLN A 31 5.35 -33.25 -25.88
C GLN A 31 5.35 -31.85 -25.24
N VAL A 32 5.84 -30.84 -25.95
CA VAL A 32 5.94 -29.45 -25.45
C VAL A 32 4.95 -28.51 -26.16
N ASP A 33 4.31 -28.97 -27.24
CA ASP A 33 3.35 -28.21 -28.05
C ASP A 33 1.86 -28.49 -27.75
N GLU A 34 1.51 -29.43 -26.87
CA GLU A 34 0.10 -29.73 -26.57
C GLU A 34 -0.57 -28.84 -25.51
N LEU A 35 0.13 -27.85 -24.94
CA LEU A 35 -0.48 -26.85 -24.06
C LEU A 35 0.02 -25.46 -24.45
N GLY A 36 -0.71 -24.83 -25.38
CA GLY A 36 -0.43 -23.47 -25.83
C GLY A 36 -0.42 -22.49 -24.67
N GLN A 37 0.72 -21.82 -24.44
CA GLN A 37 0.85 -20.61 -23.63
C GLN A 37 2.17 -19.90 -23.98
N SER A 38 2.07 -18.65 -24.45
CA SER A 38 3.24 -17.81 -24.78
C SER A 38 3.98 -17.39 -23.50
N GLY A 39 5.30 -17.52 -23.48
CA GLY A 39 6.11 -16.98 -22.38
C GLY A 39 7.54 -17.56 -22.31
N PRO A 40 8.40 -17.00 -21.45
CA PRO A 40 9.77 -17.49 -21.24
C PRO A 40 9.80 -18.96 -20.77
N LEU A 41 10.82 -19.72 -21.20
CA LEU A 41 10.95 -21.18 -20.92
C LEU A 41 10.87 -21.54 -19.42
N HIS A 42 11.40 -20.70 -18.53
CA HIS A 42 11.34 -20.95 -17.09
C HIS A 42 9.91 -20.83 -16.52
N ALA A 43 9.10 -19.92 -17.06
CA ALA A 43 7.69 -19.77 -16.66
C ALA A 43 6.86 -20.96 -17.14
N ARG A 44 7.13 -21.45 -18.36
CA ARG A 44 6.50 -22.66 -18.91
C ARG A 44 6.81 -23.89 -18.05
N LEU A 45 8.07 -24.08 -17.68
CA LEU A 45 8.48 -25.16 -16.79
C LEU A 45 7.83 -25.02 -15.40
N ALA A 46 7.80 -23.82 -14.82
CA ALA A 46 7.14 -23.59 -13.53
C ALA A 46 5.63 -23.94 -13.58
N SER A 47 4.93 -23.53 -14.64
CA SER A 47 3.51 -23.87 -14.83
C SER A 47 3.28 -25.37 -14.96
N LEU A 48 4.14 -26.08 -15.70
CA LEU A 48 4.03 -27.53 -15.87
C LEU A 48 4.27 -28.28 -14.55
N LEU A 49 5.32 -27.91 -13.81
CA LEU A 49 5.62 -28.49 -12.50
C LEU A 49 4.51 -28.18 -11.48
N ARG A 50 3.95 -26.96 -11.52
CA ARG A 50 2.79 -26.57 -10.71
C ARG A 50 1.58 -27.44 -11.03
N GLN A 51 1.31 -27.69 -12.31
CA GLN A 51 0.19 -28.52 -12.75
C GLN A 51 0.33 -29.96 -12.22
N LYS A 52 1.52 -30.56 -12.28
CA LYS A 52 1.80 -31.88 -11.69
C LYS A 52 1.55 -31.94 -10.18
N ILE A 53 1.82 -30.86 -9.46
CA ILE A 53 1.53 -30.76 -8.01
C ILE A 53 0.01 -30.62 -7.78
N VAL A 54 -0.69 -29.82 -8.59
CA VAL A 54 -2.15 -29.63 -8.52
C VAL A 54 -2.90 -30.91 -8.83
N ASP A 55 -2.47 -31.65 -9.86
CA ASP A 55 -3.07 -32.90 -10.32
C ASP A 55 -2.72 -34.09 -9.40
N ARG A 56 -1.96 -33.85 -8.33
CA ARG A 56 -1.49 -34.84 -7.34
C ARG A 56 -0.59 -35.95 -7.91
N GLU A 57 0.04 -35.72 -9.05
CA GLU A 57 1.11 -36.60 -9.53
C GLU A 57 2.31 -36.56 -8.58
N TRP A 58 2.56 -35.39 -7.97
CA TRP A 58 3.55 -35.21 -6.90
C TRP A 58 2.86 -34.89 -5.57
N PRO A 59 2.63 -35.90 -4.71
CA PRO A 59 1.96 -35.69 -3.44
C PRO A 59 2.77 -34.79 -2.50
N SER A 60 2.03 -34.15 -1.59
CA SER A 60 2.57 -33.35 -0.49
C SER A 60 3.69 -34.10 0.26
N GLY A 61 4.82 -33.44 0.51
CA GLY A 61 5.98 -34.02 1.18
C GLY A 61 6.90 -34.85 0.27
N MET A 62 6.54 -35.11 -0.99
CA MET A 62 7.38 -35.83 -1.95
C MET A 62 8.62 -35.01 -2.32
N ALA A 63 9.78 -35.68 -2.42
CA ALA A 63 11.00 -35.10 -2.98
C ALA A 63 10.86 -34.92 -4.49
N LEU A 64 11.14 -33.72 -4.99
CA LEU A 64 11.20 -33.43 -6.41
C LEU A 64 12.51 -33.96 -7.03
N PRO A 65 12.52 -34.24 -8.34
CA PRO A 65 13.77 -34.49 -9.06
C PRO A 65 14.76 -33.34 -8.87
N SER A 66 16.04 -33.69 -8.82
CA SER A 66 17.16 -32.76 -8.68
C SER A 66 17.26 -31.80 -9.88
N GLU A 67 18.01 -30.69 -9.70
CA GLU A 67 18.27 -29.76 -10.81
C GLU A 67 18.83 -30.47 -12.05
N ALA A 68 19.72 -31.45 -11.85
CA ALA A 68 20.35 -32.19 -12.94
C ALA A 68 19.35 -33.09 -13.68
N GLU A 69 18.47 -33.78 -12.94
CA GLU A 69 17.43 -34.63 -13.53
C GLU A 69 16.39 -33.80 -14.30
N LEU A 70 16.00 -32.63 -13.78
CA LEU A 70 15.09 -31.71 -14.49
C LEU A 70 15.74 -31.09 -15.74
N MET A 71 17.05 -30.83 -15.70
CA MET A 71 17.80 -30.36 -16.87
C MET A 71 17.81 -31.43 -17.97
N GLU A 72 18.02 -32.70 -17.62
CA GLU A 72 18.02 -33.82 -18.55
C GLU A 72 16.61 -34.10 -19.09
N GLN A 73 15.62 -34.20 -18.19
CA GLN A 73 14.24 -34.53 -18.52
C GLN A 73 13.59 -33.50 -19.47
N PHE A 74 13.87 -32.22 -19.27
CA PHE A 74 13.27 -31.14 -20.07
C PHE A 74 14.26 -30.50 -21.06
N CYS A 75 15.49 -31.03 -21.18
CA CYS A 75 16.56 -30.50 -22.03
C CYS A 75 16.78 -28.98 -21.85
N MET A 76 16.74 -28.50 -20.61
CA MET A 76 16.82 -27.06 -20.30
C MET A 76 18.13 -26.67 -19.62
N SER A 77 18.55 -25.42 -19.81
CA SER A 77 19.71 -24.88 -19.10
C SER A 77 19.48 -24.86 -17.58
N ARG A 78 20.56 -25.04 -16.80
CA ARG A 78 20.52 -24.95 -15.34
C ARG A 78 19.89 -23.64 -14.83
N GLY A 79 20.17 -22.53 -15.51
CA GLY A 79 19.61 -21.21 -15.15
C GLY A 79 18.09 -21.13 -15.34
N THR A 80 17.56 -21.82 -16.35
CA THR A 80 16.11 -21.92 -16.62
C THR A 80 15.41 -22.76 -15.55
N VAL A 81 15.96 -23.94 -15.24
CA VAL A 81 15.42 -24.84 -14.20
C VAL A 81 15.46 -24.18 -12.82
N ARG A 82 16.55 -23.50 -12.47
CA ARG A 82 16.65 -22.75 -11.21
C ARG A 82 15.61 -21.65 -11.10
N ARG A 83 15.40 -20.82 -12.13
CA ARG A 83 14.35 -19.79 -12.11
C ARG A 83 12.96 -20.40 -11.95
N ALA A 84 12.68 -21.54 -12.58
CA ALA A 84 11.40 -22.23 -12.45
C ALA A 84 11.18 -22.73 -11.01
N LEU A 85 12.18 -23.41 -10.43
CA LEU A 85 12.13 -23.87 -9.03
C LEU A 85 12.05 -22.71 -8.04
N SER A 86 12.80 -21.62 -8.24
CA SER A 86 12.71 -20.43 -7.41
C SER A 86 11.32 -19.80 -7.44
N SER A 87 10.66 -19.78 -8.61
CA SER A 87 9.27 -19.34 -8.72
C SER A 87 8.34 -20.22 -7.89
N LEU A 88 8.49 -21.55 -7.96
CA LEU A 88 7.65 -22.48 -7.19
C LEU A 88 7.89 -22.39 -5.68
N VAL A 89 9.12 -22.09 -5.24
CA VAL A 89 9.45 -21.80 -3.83
C VAL A 89 8.80 -20.50 -3.39
N GLN A 90 8.92 -19.45 -4.20
CA GLN A 90 8.32 -18.14 -3.93
C GLN A 90 6.79 -18.23 -3.86
N ASP A 91 6.19 -19.03 -4.74
CA ASP A 91 4.75 -19.28 -4.83
C ASP A 91 4.25 -20.28 -3.76
N GLY A 92 5.14 -20.85 -2.95
CA GLY A 92 4.79 -21.75 -1.85
C GLY A 92 4.36 -23.16 -2.26
N TYR A 93 4.59 -23.58 -3.50
CA TYR A 93 4.29 -24.94 -3.97
C TYR A 93 5.34 -25.96 -3.52
N ILE A 94 6.60 -25.54 -3.35
CA ILE A 94 7.70 -26.40 -2.92
C ILE A 94 8.56 -25.71 -1.84
N VAL A 95 9.25 -26.52 -1.04
CA VAL A 95 10.22 -26.08 -0.02
C VAL A 95 11.59 -26.68 -0.32
N THR A 96 12.65 -25.88 -0.27
CA THR A 96 14.02 -26.35 -0.49
C THR A 96 14.75 -26.50 0.84
N ARG A 97 15.36 -27.66 1.09
CA ARG A 97 16.15 -27.93 2.29
C ARG A 97 17.63 -28.03 1.91
N LYS A 98 18.48 -27.22 2.54
CA LYS A 98 19.92 -27.17 2.26
C LYS A 98 20.53 -28.56 2.50
N GLY A 99 21.06 -29.18 1.44
CA GLY A 99 21.65 -30.53 1.49
C GLY A 99 20.66 -31.70 1.35
N SER A 100 19.35 -31.46 1.25
CA SER A 100 18.34 -32.52 1.17
C SER A 100 17.39 -32.42 -0.04
N GLY A 101 17.54 -31.40 -0.89
CA GLY A 101 16.74 -31.25 -2.12
C GLY A 101 15.48 -30.39 -1.95
N SER A 102 14.59 -30.45 -2.94
CA SER A 102 13.31 -29.72 -2.96
C SER A 102 12.15 -30.69 -2.71
N PHE A 103 11.16 -30.28 -1.93
CA PHE A 103 10.00 -31.11 -1.55
C PHE A 103 8.71 -30.37 -1.84
N VAL A 104 7.62 -31.07 -2.18
CA VAL A 104 6.29 -30.47 -2.31
C VAL A 104 5.83 -29.97 -0.93
N ALA A 105 5.38 -28.72 -0.85
CA ALA A 105 5.02 -28.08 0.41
C ALA A 105 3.83 -28.77 1.09
N GLU A 106 3.93 -29.03 2.40
CA GLU A 106 2.86 -29.61 3.20
C GLU A 106 1.93 -28.52 3.78
N GLY A 107 0.62 -28.61 3.51
CA GLY A 107 -0.40 -28.02 4.39
C GLY A 107 -1.13 -26.73 3.98
N GLY A 108 -0.97 -26.18 2.77
CA GLY A 108 -1.73 -25.00 2.30
C GLY A 108 -3.22 -25.25 2.06
N LEU A 109 -4.13 -24.29 2.35
CA LEU A 109 -5.46 -24.17 1.72
C LEU A 109 -5.37 -23.48 0.35
N PRO A 110 -5.34 -24.15 -0.83
CA PRO A 110 -5.37 -23.49 -2.12
C PRO A 110 -6.77 -22.98 -2.42
N ARG A 111 -6.85 -21.69 -2.76
CA ARG A 111 -7.99 -21.03 -3.40
C ARG A 111 -7.96 -21.44 -4.87
N PRO A 112 -8.99 -22.12 -5.38
CA PRO A 112 -9.12 -22.27 -6.81
C PRO A 112 -9.36 -20.89 -7.44
N ALA A 113 -8.90 -20.73 -8.68
CA ALA A 113 -9.06 -19.53 -9.50
C ALA A 113 -10.52 -19.34 -9.98
N THR A 114 -11.51 -19.49 -9.07
CA THR A 114 -12.93 -19.42 -9.42
C THR A 114 -13.46 -17.99 -9.26
N ARG A 115 -14.34 -17.59 -10.19
CA ARG A 115 -15.01 -16.29 -10.27
C ARG A 115 -16.03 -16.02 -9.14
N ARG A 116 -16.04 -16.82 -8.07
CA ARG A 116 -17.03 -16.70 -6.98
C ARG A 116 -16.37 -16.13 -5.71
N PRO A 117 -17.11 -15.33 -4.92
CA PRO A 117 -16.68 -14.90 -3.60
C PRO A 117 -16.21 -16.03 -2.69
N LEU A 118 -15.27 -15.70 -1.79
CA LEU A 118 -14.65 -16.68 -0.90
C LEU A 118 -15.72 -17.29 0.03
N SER A 119 -15.90 -18.61 -0.06
CA SER A 119 -16.72 -19.41 0.85
C SER A 119 -15.88 -20.54 1.43
N PHE A 120 -15.61 -20.51 2.74
CA PHE A 120 -14.82 -21.56 3.41
C PHE A 120 -15.48 -22.93 3.34
N ALA A 121 -16.82 -22.98 3.36
CA ALA A 121 -17.56 -24.23 3.20
C ALA A 121 -17.38 -24.82 1.79
N ALA A 122 -17.40 -23.99 0.75
CA ALA A 122 -17.09 -24.43 -0.61
C ALA A 122 -15.63 -24.88 -0.72
N LEU A 123 -14.69 -24.10 -0.17
CA LEU A 123 -13.25 -24.39 -0.17
C LEU A 123 -12.92 -25.73 0.49
N PHE A 124 -13.54 -26.06 1.62
CA PHE A 124 -13.32 -27.35 2.28
C PHE A 124 -13.90 -28.51 1.47
N ARG A 125 -15.08 -28.34 0.84
CA ARG A 125 -15.69 -29.35 -0.04
C ARG A 125 -14.83 -29.62 -1.28
N GLU A 126 -14.32 -28.58 -1.93
CA GLU A 126 -13.46 -28.68 -3.11
C GLU A 126 -12.15 -29.44 -2.83
N ARG A 127 -11.66 -29.38 -1.59
CA ARG A 127 -10.49 -30.17 -1.15
C ARG A 127 -10.79 -31.62 -0.79
N GLY A 128 -12.06 -32.00 -0.77
CA GLY A 128 -12.51 -33.28 -0.20
C GLY A 128 -12.29 -33.37 1.31
N LEU A 129 -12.15 -32.23 2.01
CA LEU A 129 -12.05 -32.24 3.47
C LEU A 129 -13.44 -32.47 4.06
N ARG A 130 -13.56 -33.52 4.87
CA ARG A 130 -14.73 -33.72 5.72
C ARG A 130 -14.64 -32.75 6.89
N PHE A 131 -15.46 -31.70 6.85
CA PHE A 131 -15.56 -30.72 7.93
C PHE A 131 -16.96 -30.74 8.55
N THR A 132 -17.05 -30.25 9.78
CA THR A 132 -18.31 -30.03 10.48
C THR A 132 -18.49 -28.54 10.75
N THR A 133 -19.72 -28.04 10.66
CA THR A 133 -20.08 -26.68 11.04
C THR A 133 -20.86 -26.73 12.35
N ARG A 134 -20.44 -25.92 13.32
CA ARG A 134 -21.19 -25.70 14.56
C ARG A 134 -21.60 -24.23 14.63
N VAL A 135 -22.91 -23.98 14.64
CA VAL A 135 -23.48 -22.64 14.86
C VAL A 135 -23.47 -22.37 16.37
N LEU A 136 -22.73 -21.34 16.78
CA LEU A 136 -22.64 -20.90 18.19
C LEU A 136 -23.69 -19.86 18.53
N SER A 137 -24.04 -19.02 17.57
CA SER A 137 -25.02 -17.95 17.74
C SER A 137 -25.72 -17.71 16.42
N GLN A 138 -27.03 -17.56 16.48
CA GLN A 138 -27.92 -17.18 15.40
C GLN A 138 -29.03 -16.31 16.00
N SER A 139 -29.00 -15.01 15.73
CA SER A 139 -29.94 -14.06 16.32
C SER A 139 -30.19 -12.89 15.40
N VAL A 140 -31.44 -12.43 15.35
CA VAL A 140 -31.79 -11.17 14.71
C VAL A 140 -31.53 -10.03 15.70
N MET A 141 -30.83 -9.00 15.24
CA MET A 141 -30.54 -7.81 16.04
C MET A 141 -30.62 -6.54 15.18
N GLY A 142 -30.65 -5.38 15.83
CA GLY A 142 -30.46 -4.10 15.14
C GLY A 142 -29.00 -3.92 14.75
N ALA A 143 -28.75 -3.47 13.52
CA ALA A 143 -27.40 -3.25 12.99
C ALA A 143 -26.63 -2.24 13.85
N PRO A 144 -25.53 -2.66 14.51
CA PRO A 144 -24.61 -1.72 15.14
C PRO A 144 -24.03 -0.75 14.10
N ARG A 145 -23.57 0.43 14.54
CA ARG A 145 -23.08 1.49 13.64
C ARG A 145 -22.05 1.01 12.60
N ASN A 146 -21.08 0.19 13.01
CA ASN A 146 -20.07 -0.36 12.09
C ASN A 146 -20.70 -1.30 11.05
N VAL A 147 -21.58 -2.21 11.47
CA VAL A 147 -22.31 -3.12 10.57
C VAL A 147 -23.20 -2.35 9.59
N ALA A 148 -23.86 -1.30 10.07
CA ALA A 148 -24.71 -0.43 9.27
C ALA A 148 -23.95 0.26 8.12
N ILE A 149 -22.72 0.73 8.39
CA ILE A 149 -21.83 1.31 7.37
C ILE A 149 -21.48 0.28 6.29
N HIS A 150 -21.04 -0.92 6.68
CA HIS A 150 -20.66 -1.97 5.72
C HIS A 150 -21.84 -2.47 4.87
N LEU A 151 -23.02 -2.59 5.48
CA LEU A 151 -24.22 -3.07 4.80
C LEU A 151 -24.99 -1.96 4.06
N GLY A 152 -24.59 -0.69 4.17
CA GLY A 152 -25.31 0.43 3.55
C GLY A 152 -26.75 0.59 4.08
N VAL A 153 -27.00 0.26 5.35
CA VAL A 153 -28.31 0.36 6.01
C VAL A 153 -28.28 1.38 7.15
N GLY A 154 -29.43 1.83 7.62
CA GLY A 154 -29.50 2.69 8.81
C GLY A 154 -29.16 1.91 10.09
N GLU A 155 -28.54 2.57 11.07
CA GLU A 155 -28.31 2.01 12.40
C GLU A 155 -29.61 1.49 13.01
N GLY A 156 -29.58 0.32 13.64
CA GLY A 156 -30.76 -0.37 14.17
C GLY A 156 -31.58 -1.14 13.12
N SER A 157 -31.23 -1.11 11.83
CA SER A 157 -31.89 -1.94 10.81
C SER A 157 -31.76 -3.44 11.15
N PRO A 158 -32.79 -4.26 10.88
CA PRO A 158 -32.74 -5.68 11.23
C PRO A 158 -31.67 -6.42 10.41
N VAL A 159 -30.73 -7.02 11.12
CA VAL A 159 -29.67 -7.88 10.57
C VAL A 159 -29.67 -9.21 11.29
N LEU A 160 -29.32 -10.26 10.56
CA LEU A 160 -29.02 -11.56 11.15
C LEU A 160 -27.55 -11.55 11.60
N PHE A 161 -27.28 -11.98 12.82
CA PHE A 161 -25.92 -12.24 13.28
C PHE A 161 -25.72 -13.75 13.37
N LEU A 162 -24.60 -14.22 12.81
CA LEU A 162 -24.20 -15.63 12.83
C LEU A 162 -22.77 -15.76 13.32
N ARG A 163 -22.54 -16.61 14.33
CA ARG A 163 -21.21 -17.06 14.74
C ARG A 163 -21.09 -18.56 14.52
N ARG A 164 -20.11 -18.98 13.73
CA ARG A 164 -19.92 -20.38 13.33
C ARG A 164 -18.47 -20.81 13.51
N ILE A 165 -18.28 -22.04 13.98
CA ILE A 165 -16.98 -22.71 13.98
C ILE A 165 -17.01 -23.83 12.94
N ARG A 166 -15.95 -23.92 12.14
CA ARG A 166 -15.73 -25.05 11.24
C ARG A 166 -14.51 -25.84 11.66
N SER A 167 -14.67 -27.15 11.76
CA SER A 167 -13.67 -28.09 12.25
C SER A 167 -13.41 -29.20 11.24
N VAL A 168 -12.17 -29.66 11.15
CA VAL A 168 -11.82 -30.89 10.43
C VAL A 168 -11.41 -31.92 11.48
N GLY A 169 -12.20 -32.99 11.60
CA GLY A 169 -12.14 -33.88 12.76
C GLY A 169 -12.39 -33.09 14.06
N ALA A 170 -11.56 -33.31 15.08
CA ALA A 170 -11.65 -32.62 16.37
C ALA A 170 -10.97 -31.23 16.40
N ARG A 171 -10.37 -30.77 15.29
CA ARG A 171 -9.59 -29.53 15.26
C ARG A 171 -10.39 -28.36 14.68
N PRO A 172 -10.68 -27.29 15.46
CA PRO A 172 -11.28 -26.08 14.92
C PRO A 172 -10.27 -25.35 14.03
N LEU A 173 -10.69 -24.97 12.82
CA LEU A 173 -9.85 -24.28 11.84
C LEU A 173 -10.27 -22.82 11.65
N VAL A 174 -11.58 -22.55 11.71
CA VAL A 174 -12.14 -21.25 11.38
C VAL A 174 -13.25 -20.92 12.37
N CYS A 175 -13.22 -19.70 12.91
CA CYS A 175 -14.33 -19.05 13.60
C CYS A 175 -14.77 -17.86 12.75
N GLN A 176 -15.99 -17.91 12.23
CA GLN A 176 -16.55 -16.85 11.40
C GLN A 176 -17.72 -16.18 12.11
N GLU A 177 -17.69 -14.86 12.12
CA GLU A 177 -18.76 -13.98 12.56
C GLU A 177 -19.28 -13.24 11.33
N SER A 178 -20.58 -13.24 11.10
CA SER A 178 -21.17 -12.58 9.94
C SER A 178 -22.46 -11.87 10.31
N TRP A 179 -22.70 -10.76 9.61
CA TRP A 179 -23.90 -9.95 9.72
C TRP A 179 -24.55 -9.84 8.34
N GLU A 180 -25.79 -10.30 8.24
CA GLU A 180 -26.53 -10.32 7.00
C GLU A 180 -27.73 -9.39 7.03
N SER A 181 -27.90 -8.62 5.94
CA SER A 181 -29.06 -7.74 5.82
C SER A 181 -30.33 -8.56 5.55
N LEU A 182 -31.32 -8.49 6.45
CA LEU A 182 -32.58 -9.22 6.28
C LEU A 182 -33.54 -8.56 5.28
N ARG A 183 -33.37 -7.26 5.01
CA ARG A 183 -34.20 -6.54 4.02
C ARG A 183 -34.16 -7.17 2.62
N PRO A 184 -32.98 -7.41 2.03
CA PRO A 184 -32.86 -8.09 0.74
C PRO A 184 -33.06 -9.61 0.79
N CYS A 185 -33.02 -10.22 1.98
CA CYS A 185 -33.09 -11.67 2.22
C CYS A 185 -34.16 -12.02 3.28
N PRO A 186 -35.45 -11.79 3.02
CA PRO A 186 -36.50 -12.11 3.98
C PRO A 186 -36.56 -13.61 4.25
N GLY A 187 -36.63 -14.00 5.53
CA GLY A 187 -36.70 -15.41 5.94
C GLY A 187 -35.34 -16.10 6.06
N LEU A 188 -34.22 -15.40 5.83
CA LEU A 188 -32.87 -15.94 6.01
C LEU A 188 -32.61 -16.39 7.46
N GLU A 189 -33.25 -15.75 8.44
CA GLU A 189 -33.14 -16.10 9.85
C GLU A 189 -33.66 -17.50 10.20
N ARG A 190 -34.45 -18.12 9.30
CA ARG A 190 -35.05 -19.46 9.46
C ARG A 190 -34.22 -20.57 8.83
N ALA A 191 -33.14 -20.24 8.13
CA ALA A 191 -32.26 -21.22 7.52
C ALA A 191 -31.43 -21.97 8.58
N ASP A 192 -31.12 -23.23 8.29
CA ASP A 192 -30.24 -24.05 9.12
C ASP A 192 -28.82 -24.03 8.54
N PHE A 193 -27.97 -23.18 9.12
CA PHE A 193 -26.58 -22.99 8.69
C PHE A 193 -25.62 -24.09 9.18
N THR A 194 -26.12 -25.17 9.79
CA THR A 194 -25.32 -26.38 10.03
C THR A 194 -25.20 -27.22 8.77
N GLU A 195 -26.27 -27.28 7.96
CA GLU A 195 -26.38 -28.08 6.74
C GLU A 195 -26.37 -27.22 5.45
N GLU A 196 -27.09 -26.09 5.45
CA GLU A 196 -27.17 -25.17 4.31
C GLU A 196 -26.00 -24.17 4.33
N SER A 197 -25.43 -23.87 3.16
CA SER A 197 -24.42 -22.81 3.09
C SER A 197 -25.08 -21.43 3.11
N LEU A 198 -24.40 -20.44 3.70
CA LEU A 198 -24.92 -19.08 3.77
C LEU A 198 -25.22 -18.51 2.37
N PHE A 199 -24.38 -18.83 1.39
CA PHE A 199 -24.55 -18.36 0.03
C PHE A 199 -25.81 -18.95 -0.62
N ASP A 200 -26.03 -20.26 -0.44
CA ASP A 200 -27.23 -20.92 -0.99
C ASP A 200 -28.50 -20.34 -0.35
N ALA A 201 -28.48 -20.10 0.98
CA ALA A 201 -29.59 -19.50 1.70
C ALA A 201 -29.86 -18.04 1.26
N VAL A 202 -28.81 -17.25 1.03
CA VAL A 202 -28.91 -15.87 0.53
C VAL A 202 -29.49 -15.85 -0.89
N GLU A 203 -28.98 -16.68 -1.80
CA GLU A 203 -29.50 -16.73 -3.17
C GLU A 203 -30.96 -17.20 -3.21
N ARG A 204 -31.30 -18.20 -2.39
CA ARG A 204 -32.68 -18.72 -2.24
C ARG A 204 -33.65 -17.68 -1.70
N THR A 205 -33.27 -16.92 -0.68
CA THR A 205 -34.16 -15.95 0.00
C THR A 205 -34.26 -14.61 -0.73
N SER A 206 -33.18 -14.18 -1.40
CA SER A 206 -33.16 -12.94 -2.17
C SER A 206 -33.67 -13.10 -3.61
N GLY A 207 -33.69 -14.32 -4.14
CA GLY A 207 -33.94 -14.61 -5.56
C GLY A 207 -32.86 -14.06 -6.49
N ARG A 208 -31.69 -13.67 -5.97
CA ARG A 208 -30.59 -13.00 -6.68
C ARG A 208 -29.29 -13.74 -6.46
N HIS A 209 -28.35 -13.59 -7.38
CA HIS A 209 -27.04 -14.24 -7.28
C HIS A 209 -26.04 -13.38 -6.52
N ILE A 210 -25.10 -14.05 -5.85
CA ILE A 210 -23.95 -13.37 -5.27
C ILE A 210 -23.02 -12.92 -6.41
N GLY A 211 -22.68 -11.64 -6.42
CA GLY A 211 -21.92 -11.01 -7.50
C GLY A 211 -20.44 -10.85 -7.17
N SER A 212 -20.13 -10.07 -6.13
CA SER A 212 -18.77 -9.65 -5.83
C SER A 212 -18.46 -9.73 -4.33
N SER A 213 -17.18 -9.84 -4.00
CA SER A 213 -16.71 -9.67 -2.63
C SER A 213 -15.41 -8.91 -2.57
N VAL A 214 -15.26 -8.08 -1.55
CA VAL A 214 -14.00 -7.42 -1.17
C VAL A 214 -13.51 -8.10 0.10
N VAL A 215 -12.23 -8.48 0.15
CA VAL A 215 -11.64 -9.16 1.31
C VAL A 215 -10.41 -8.38 1.77
N HIS A 216 -10.40 -7.99 3.04
CA HIS A 216 -9.26 -7.39 3.73
C HIS A 216 -8.59 -8.44 4.62
N TYR A 217 -7.27 -8.60 4.45
CA TYR A 217 -6.48 -9.53 5.23
C TYR A 217 -5.68 -8.77 6.28
N SER A 218 -5.78 -9.17 7.54
CA SER A 218 -5.00 -8.61 8.64
C SER A 218 -4.43 -9.72 9.52
N SER A 219 -3.32 -9.41 10.23
CA SER A 219 -2.79 -10.28 11.28
C SER A 219 -3.19 -9.67 12.63
N GLN A 220 -3.85 -10.45 13.49
CA GLN A 220 -4.30 -9.99 14.80
C GLN A 220 -3.91 -10.99 15.91
N ARG A 221 -3.87 -10.53 17.17
CA ARG A 221 -3.81 -11.43 18.33
C ARG A 221 -5.16 -12.10 18.50
N VAL A 222 -5.19 -13.41 18.74
CA VAL A 222 -6.44 -14.18 18.89
C VAL A 222 -7.31 -13.61 20.01
N GLY A 223 -6.70 -13.19 21.12
CA GLY A 223 -7.41 -12.60 22.25
C GLY A 223 -8.24 -13.62 23.05
N ARG A 224 -8.75 -13.19 24.21
CA ARG A 224 -9.45 -14.09 25.15
C ARG A 224 -10.78 -14.63 24.63
N ALA A 225 -11.46 -13.87 23.76
CA ALA A 225 -12.76 -14.26 23.22
C ALA A 225 -12.65 -15.40 22.18
N HIS A 226 -11.65 -15.37 21.29
CA HIS A 226 -11.51 -16.35 20.21
C HIS A 226 -10.55 -17.51 20.55
N ALA A 227 -9.71 -17.37 21.57
CA ALA A 227 -8.77 -18.42 21.99
C ALA A 227 -9.45 -19.77 22.28
N PRO A 228 -10.55 -19.82 23.07
CA PRO A 228 -11.27 -21.08 23.29
C PRO A 228 -11.92 -21.63 22.01
N LEU A 229 -12.36 -20.75 21.10
CA LEU A 229 -13.06 -21.12 19.87
C LEU A 229 -12.13 -21.77 18.84
N LEU A 230 -10.87 -21.34 18.82
CA LEU A 230 -9.84 -21.82 17.89
C LEU A 230 -8.89 -22.83 18.53
N ALA A 231 -9.09 -23.17 19.81
CA ALA A 231 -8.21 -24.02 20.60
C ALA A 231 -6.73 -23.58 20.46
N SER A 232 -6.49 -22.31 20.80
CA SER A 232 -5.19 -21.64 20.75
C SER A 232 -4.99 -20.69 21.93
N GLU A 233 -3.75 -20.24 22.15
CA GLU A 233 -3.44 -19.27 23.20
C GLU A 233 -3.91 -17.85 22.82
N PRO A 234 -4.41 -17.02 23.77
CA PRO A 234 -4.82 -15.64 23.52
C PRO A 234 -3.73 -14.75 22.89
N GLU A 235 -2.47 -15.06 23.19
CA GLU A 235 -1.28 -14.34 22.71
C GLU A 235 -0.85 -14.73 21.30
N SER A 236 -1.41 -15.81 20.76
CA SER A 236 -1.06 -16.27 19.42
C SER A 236 -1.48 -15.24 18.37
N SER A 237 -0.63 -15.01 17.38
CA SER A 237 -1.02 -14.26 16.18
C SER A 237 -1.78 -15.16 15.22
N THR A 238 -2.81 -14.61 14.58
CA THR A 238 -3.58 -15.31 13.58
C THR A 238 -3.99 -14.42 12.42
N LEU A 239 -4.28 -15.06 11.28
CA LEU A 239 -4.86 -14.40 10.12
C LEU A 239 -6.35 -14.14 10.37
N VAL A 240 -6.77 -12.90 10.16
CA VAL A 240 -8.16 -12.46 10.20
C VAL A 240 -8.53 -11.93 8.83
N LEU A 241 -9.68 -12.38 8.32
CA LEU A 241 -10.22 -11.95 7.04
C LEU A 241 -11.51 -11.20 7.28
N GLU A 242 -11.56 -9.95 6.86
CA GLU A 242 -12.80 -9.16 6.84
C GLU A 242 -13.32 -9.16 5.41
N GLN A 243 -14.60 -9.46 5.21
CA GLN A 243 -15.16 -9.67 3.89
C GLN A 243 -16.53 -8.98 3.75
N ASP A 244 -16.64 -8.12 2.74
CA ASP A 244 -17.88 -7.53 2.27
C ASP A 244 -18.38 -8.29 1.05
N ILE A 245 -19.67 -8.58 0.99
CA ILE A 245 -20.28 -9.32 -0.12
C ILE A 245 -21.47 -8.53 -0.67
N CYS A 246 -21.56 -8.49 -2.00
CA CYS A 246 -22.67 -7.88 -2.71
C CYS A 246 -23.33 -8.88 -3.67
N LEU A 247 -24.63 -8.69 -3.88
CA LEU A 247 -25.37 -9.35 -4.95
C LEU A 247 -24.94 -8.81 -6.32
N THR A 248 -25.32 -9.48 -7.41
CA THR A 248 -24.99 -9.09 -8.79
C THR A 248 -25.49 -7.70 -9.20
N ASP A 249 -26.49 -7.16 -8.50
CA ASP A 249 -27.03 -5.81 -8.67
C ASP A 249 -26.30 -4.73 -7.84
N GLY A 250 -25.28 -5.12 -7.07
CA GLY A 250 -24.52 -4.23 -6.20
C GLY A 250 -25.09 -4.04 -4.79
N THR A 251 -26.20 -4.69 -4.44
CA THR A 251 -26.77 -4.63 -3.08
C THR A 251 -25.82 -5.27 -2.06
N PRO A 252 -25.33 -4.56 -1.03
CA PRO A 252 -24.55 -5.15 0.05
C PRO A 252 -25.40 -6.13 0.86
N ILE A 253 -24.87 -7.33 1.11
CA ILE A 253 -25.64 -8.43 1.69
C ILE A 253 -25.04 -8.99 2.98
N GLU A 254 -23.72 -9.04 3.07
CA GLU A 254 -23.01 -9.62 4.20
C GLU A 254 -21.75 -8.80 4.48
N TRP A 255 -21.48 -8.57 5.75
CA TRP A 255 -20.16 -8.26 6.27
C TRP A 255 -19.75 -9.39 7.21
N SER A 256 -18.53 -9.91 7.07
CA SER A 256 -18.05 -10.98 7.94
C SER A 256 -16.60 -10.80 8.37
N VAL A 257 -16.30 -11.32 9.57
CA VAL A 257 -14.96 -11.38 10.15
C VAL A 257 -14.65 -12.85 10.39
N THR A 258 -13.59 -13.34 9.76
CA THR A 258 -13.18 -14.74 9.81
C THR A 258 -11.82 -14.86 10.49
N TRP A 259 -11.81 -15.46 11.67
CA TRP A 259 -10.63 -15.77 12.44
C TRP A 259 -10.15 -17.18 12.12
N MET A 260 -8.88 -17.29 11.73
CA MET A 260 -8.28 -18.58 11.47
C MET A 260 -7.61 -19.14 12.71
N ARG A 261 -7.44 -20.46 12.78
CA ARG A 261 -6.55 -21.05 13.78
C ARG A 261 -5.10 -20.63 13.47
N PRO A 262 -4.29 -20.21 14.46
CA PRO A 262 -2.87 -19.92 14.26
C PRO A 262 -2.14 -21.04 13.51
N GLY A 263 -1.29 -20.66 12.57
CA GLY A 263 -0.56 -21.59 11.71
C GLY A 263 -1.40 -22.23 10.59
N THR A 264 -2.62 -21.76 10.33
CA THR A 264 -3.42 -22.19 9.17
C THR A 264 -3.08 -21.31 7.95
N PRO A 265 -2.35 -21.82 6.95
CA PRO A 265 -2.07 -21.07 5.73
C PRO A 265 -3.30 -21.00 4.81
N VAL A 266 -3.56 -19.81 4.26
CA VAL A 266 -4.43 -19.62 3.09
C VAL A 266 -3.55 -19.30 1.91
N VAL A 267 -3.57 -20.17 0.90
CA VAL A 267 -2.86 -20.01 -0.35
C VAL A 267 -3.91 -19.71 -1.41
N GLY A 268 -3.72 -18.74 -2.29
CA GLY A 268 -4.74 -18.53 -3.32
C GLY A 268 -4.27 -17.81 -4.56
N VAL A 269 -4.94 -18.12 -5.67
CA VAL A 269 -4.76 -17.44 -6.94
C VAL A 269 -5.88 -16.42 -7.08
N SER A 270 -5.54 -15.14 -7.03
CA SER A 270 -6.46 -14.06 -7.41
C SER A 270 -6.47 -13.94 -8.92
N VAL A 271 -7.65 -14.04 -9.55
CA VAL A 271 -7.81 -13.71 -10.97
C VAL A 271 -8.26 -12.25 -11.03
N GLU A 272 -7.38 -11.37 -11.48
CA GLU A 272 -7.75 -9.99 -11.82
C GLU A 272 -8.67 -10.01 -13.05
N GLY A 273 -9.96 -9.74 -12.83
CA GLY A 273 -10.91 -9.43 -13.89
C GLY A 273 -11.01 -7.91 -14.07
N PRO A 274 -11.48 -7.42 -15.24
CA PRO A 274 -11.71 -6.01 -15.45
C PRO A 274 -12.75 -5.51 -14.45
N VAL A 275 -12.32 -4.60 -13.58
CA VAL A 275 -13.22 -3.83 -12.73
C VAL A 275 -14.03 -2.94 -13.66
N ARG A 276 -15.36 -3.11 -13.65
CA ARG A 276 -16.29 -2.27 -14.41
C ARG A 276 -16.01 -0.80 -14.05
N GLU A 277 -15.61 -0.02 -15.05
CA GLU A 277 -15.34 1.40 -14.91
C GLU A 277 -16.59 2.10 -14.35
N ALA A 278 -16.46 2.71 -13.18
CA ALA A 278 -17.32 3.82 -12.84
C ALA A 278 -17.01 4.94 -13.84
N ALA A 279 -18.05 5.50 -14.44
CA ALA A 279 -17.92 6.58 -15.42
C ALA A 279 -16.97 7.67 -14.89
N PRO A 280 -16.09 8.22 -15.75
CA PRO A 280 -15.15 9.26 -15.33
C PRO A 280 -15.94 10.45 -14.82
N SER A 281 -15.71 10.81 -13.55
CA SER A 281 -16.15 12.07 -12.98
C SER A 281 -15.35 13.20 -13.64
N VAL A 282 -16.03 13.89 -14.56
CA VAL A 282 -15.87 15.30 -14.95
C VAL A 282 -14.51 15.94 -14.65
N GLY A 283 -13.68 15.99 -15.69
CA GLY A 283 -13.10 17.24 -16.21
C GLY A 283 -12.18 18.04 -15.31
N ALA A 284 -10.88 17.78 -15.42
CA ALA A 284 -9.89 18.85 -15.41
C ALA A 284 -10.03 19.64 -16.73
N ASP A 285 -11.01 20.53 -16.81
CA ASP A 285 -11.10 21.53 -17.88
C ASP A 285 -10.59 22.88 -17.38
N GLY A 286 -9.83 23.53 -18.26
CA GLY A 286 -8.90 24.60 -17.94
C GLY A 286 -9.54 25.84 -17.31
N ALA A 287 -8.98 26.26 -16.18
CA ALA A 287 -9.17 27.59 -15.64
C ALA A 287 -8.18 28.58 -16.27
N GLU A 288 -8.25 28.79 -17.59
CA GLU A 288 -7.61 29.95 -18.22
C GLU A 288 -8.57 31.14 -18.21
N GLY A 289 -8.66 31.77 -17.04
CA GLY A 289 -9.30 33.06 -16.83
C GLY A 289 -8.76 33.69 -15.54
N GLY A 290 -8.43 34.99 -15.57
CA GLY A 290 -7.80 35.68 -14.44
C GLY A 290 -8.58 35.60 -13.12
N ALA A 291 -9.91 35.46 -13.18
CA ALA A 291 -10.76 35.30 -12.00
C ALA A 291 -10.64 33.90 -11.35
N GLY A 292 -10.46 32.84 -12.13
CA GLY A 292 -10.32 31.47 -11.61
C GLY A 292 -8.97 31.25 -10.91
N ALA A 293 -7.89 31.79 -11.48
CA ALA A 293 -6.57 31.74 -10.88
C ALA A 293 -6.50 32.51 -9.54
N ALA A 294 -7.19 33.66 -9.44
CA ALA A 294 -7.26 34.43 -8.20
C ALA A 294 -8.02 33.68 -7.09
N ALA A 295 -9.14 33.04 -7.42
CA ALA A 295 -9.91 32.23 -6.47
C ALA A 295 -9.11 31.03 -5.97
N LEU A 296 -8.46 30.28 -6.88
CA LEU A 296 -7.60 29.14 -6.53
C LEU A 296 -6.42 29.57 -5.65
N ARG A 297 -5.76 30.70 -5.99
CA ARG A 297 -4.71 31.27 -5.17
C ARG A 297 -5.20 31.53 -3.75
N ARG A 298 -6.31 32.26 -3.60
CA ARG A 298 -6.88 32.60 -2.30
C ARG A 298 -7.17 31.35 -1.48
N GLU A 299 -7.77 30.34 -2.09
CA GLU A 299 -8.05 29.06 -1.44
C GLU A 299 -6.77 28.38 -0.92
N LEU A 300 -5.75 28.24 -1.76
CA LEU A 300 -4.50 27.57 -1.40
C LEU A 300 -3.67 28.36 -0.39
N ASP A 301 -3.64 29.69 -0.51
CA ASP A 301 -2.97 30.57 0.46
C ASP A 301 -3.64 30.47 1.86
N LEU A 302 -4.97 30.42 1.92
CA LEU A 302 -5.71 30.19 3.17
C LEU A 302 -5.42 28.81 3.75
N ARG A 303 -5.40 27.75 2.94
CA ARG A 303 -5.04 26.39 3.40
C ARG A 303 -3.63 26.35 4.00
N ALA A 304 -2.64 26.97 3.33
CA ALA A 304 -1.27 27.04 3.83
C ALA A 304 -1.19 27.81 5.16
N LEU A 305 -1.98 28.88 5.33
CA LEU A 305 -2.07 29.62 6.57
C LEU A 305 -2.68 28.76 7.71
N GLU A 306 -3.74 28.02 7.43
CA GLU A 306 -4.39 27.11 8.39
C GLU A 306 -3.43 25.98 8.81
N ILE A 307 -2.62 25.45 7.89
CA ILE A 307 -1.57 24.48 8.20
C ILE A 307 -0.57 25.06 9.20
N ARG A 308 -0.11 26.30 8.98
CA ARG A 308 0.79 26.96 9.94
C ARG A 308 0.14 27.14 11.30
N ARG A 309 -1.12 27.56 11.33
CA ARG A 309 -1.90 27.69 12.58
C ARG A 309 -1.97 26.35 13.32
N GLY A 310 -2.30 25.27 12.63
CA GLY A 310 -2.36 23.94 13.21
C GLY A 310 -1.00 23.46 13.75
N VAL A 311 0.11 23.75 13.05
CA VAL A 311 1.46 23.47 13.56
C VAL A 311 1.72 24.17 14.90
N LEU A 312 1.35 25.44 15.01
CA LEU A 312 1.53 26.21 16.23
C LEU A 312 0.62 25.74 17.36
N GLU A 313 -0.63 25.40 17.07
CA GLU A 313 -1.58 24.85 18.05
C GLU A 313 -1.10 23.52 18.60
N ILE A 314 -0.60 22.62 17.73
CA ILE A 314 0.03 21.36 18.12
C ILE A 314 1.24 21.62 19.03
N ALA A 315 2.14 22.52 18.62
CA ALA A 315 3.34 22.81 19.40
C ALA A 315 3.01 23.46 20.76
N HIS A 316 2.05 24.38 20.78
CA HIS A 316 1.59 25.05 22.00
C HIS A 316 0.94 24.09 23.00
N ARG A 317 0.28 23.02 22.52
CA ARG A 317 -0.26 21.94 23.37
C ARG A 317 0.84 21.21 24.16
N TYR A 318 2.08 21.25 23.70
CA TYR A 318 3.23 20.61 24.34
C TYR A 318 4.38 21.62 24.57
N PRO A 319 4.21 22.59 25.48
CA PRO A 319 5.10 23.75 25.61
C PRO A 319 6.53 23.42 26.06
N HIS A 320 6.78 22.19 26.52
CA HIS A 320 8.09 21.70 26.94
C HIS A 320 8.75 20.76 25.91
N MET A 321 8.04 20.40 24.85
CA MET A 321 8.55 19.49 23.83
C MET A 321 9.12 20.30 22.67
N PRO A 322 10.38 20.04 22.27
CA PRO A 322 10.91 20.67 21.08
C PRO A 322 10.27 20.07 19.84
N PHE A 323 9.98 20.90 18.84
CA PHE A 323 9.47 20.53 17.53
C PHE A 323 10.29 21.17 16.43
N HIS A 324 10.26 20.55 15.25
CA HIS A 324 10.95 21.08 14.09
C HIS A 324 10.12 22.13 13.35
N LEU A 325 9.79 23.22 14.05
CA LEU A 325 8.88 24.26 13.59
C LEU A 325 9.37 24.92 12.31
N GLY A 326 10.65 25.27 12.24
CA GLY A 326 11.23 25.91 11.05
C GLY A 326 11.02 25.09 9.78
N GLY A 327 11.28 23.78 9.85
CA GLY A 327 11.11 22.87 8.71
C GLY A 327 9.65 22.50 8.43
N ALA A 328 8.76 22.53 9.43
CA ALA A 328 7.33 22.31 9.27
C ALA A 328 6.66 23.50 8.56
N LEU A 329 7.00 24.72 8.97
CA LEU A 329 6.44 25.96 8.44
C LEU A 329 6.90 26.29 7.01
N SER A 330 8.11 25.84 6.62
CA SER A 330 8.63 26.05 5.25
C SER A 330 7.86 25.30 4.18
N MET A 331 7.29 24.13 4.52
CA MET A 331 6.62 23.26 3.55
C MET A 331 5.09 23.40 3.54
N ALA A 332 4.54 24.41 4.22
CA ALA A 332 3.09 24.59 4.35
C ALA A 332 2.37 24.72 3.00
N GLU A 333 2.89 25.56 2.09
CA GLU A 333 2.34 25.67 0.73
C GLU A 333 2.49 24.38 -0.07
N VAL A 334 3.63 23.68 0.06
CA VAL A 334 3.88 22.42 -0.65
C VAL A 334 2.81 21.38 -0.30
N VAL A 335 2.55 21.14 0.98
CA VAL A 335 1.53 20.16 1.39
C VAL A 335 0.11 20.66 1.13
N ALA A 336 -0.15 21.96 1.19
CA ALA A 336 -1.44 22.56 0.83
C ALA A 336 -1.79 22.33 -0.65
N VAL A 337 -0.83 22.60 -1.54
CA VAL A 337 -0.99 22.43 -2.99
C VAL A 337 -1.11 20.94 -3.34
N LEU A 338 -0.25 20.09 -2.77
CA LEU A 338 -0.29 18.65 -3.03
C LEU A 338 -1.63 18.05 -2.62
N LEU A 339 -2.05 18.21 -1.36
CA LEU A 339 -3.25 17.55 -0.84
C LEU A 339 -4.56 18.26 -1.21
N GLY A 340 -4.50 19.56 -1.53
CA GLY A 340 -5.68 20.36 -1.83
C GLY A 340 -6.01 20.52 -3.31
N HIS A 341 -5.05 20.26 -4.20
CA HIS A 341 -5.23 20.55 -5.62
C HIS A 341 -4.59 19.52 -6.56
N VAL A 342 -3.38 19.05 -6.27
CA VAL A 342 -2.63 18.19 -7.21
C VAL A 342 -2.96 16.71 -7.06
N MET A 343 -3.08 16.21 -5.83
CA MET A 343 -3.20 14.78 -5.56
C MET A 343 -4.64 14.27 -5.56
N HIS A 344 -4.82 13.06 -6.06
CA HIS A 344 -6.01 12.26 -5.77
C HIS A 344 -5.81 11.56 -4.44
N THR A 345 -6.44 12.03 -3.37
CA THR A 345 -6.13 11.57 -2.01
C THR A 345 -6.97 10.39 -1.55
N GLY A 346 -8.05 10.06 -2.27
CA GLY A 346 -9.06 9.09 -1.87
C GLY A 346 -10.21 9.70 -1.07
N ALA A 347 -10.01 10.84 -0.42
CA ALA A 347 -11.10 11.64 0.17
C ALA A 347 -12.01 12.24 -0.92
N ASP A 348 -11.50 12.36 -2.14
CA ASP A 348 -12.22 12.73 -3.36
C ASP A 348 -13.05 11.57 -3.96
N GLY A 349 -13.15 10.43 -3.27
CA GLY A 349 -13.82 9.22 -3.76
C GLY A 349 -12.93 8.32 -4.61
N THR A 350 -11.66 8.69 -4.83
CA THR A 350 -10.70 7.84 -5.54
C THR A 350 -10.51 6.51 -4.79
N PRO A 351 -10.64 5.35 -5.44
CA PRO A 351 -10.43 4.06 -4.79
C PRO A 351 -9.06 3.99 -4.12
N TRP A 352 -9.00 3.31 -2.97
CA TRP A 352 -7.79 3.21 -2.15
C TRP A 352 -6.52 2.85 -2.94
N GLU A 353 -6.63 1.84 -3.80
CA GLU A 353 -5.53 1.34 -4.62
C GLU A 353 -5.06 2.37 -5.67
N ARG A 354 -5.93 3.29 -6.05
CA ARG A 354 -5.74 4.26 -7.15
C ARG A 354 -5.40 5.68 -6.70
N ARG A 355 -5.57 6.02 -5.41
CA ARG A 355 -5.15 7.32 -4.90
C ARG A 355 -3.64 7.51 -5.06
N ASP A 356 -3.18 8.74 -5.07
CA ASP A 356 -1.77 9.11 -5.01
C ASP A 356 -1.19 8.80 -3.63
N ARG A 357 0.15 8.75 -3.55
CA ARG A 357 0.91 8.47 -2.31
C ARG A 357 1.79 9.67 -1.98
N LEU A 358 1.75 10.15 -0.73
CA LEU A 358 2.65 11.19 -0.24
C LEU A 358 3.63 10.61 0.78
N VAL A 359 4.91 10.68 0.48
CA VAL A 359 6.01 10.33 1.37
C VAL A 359 6.66 11.61 1.85
N VAL A 360 6.64 11.88 3.16
CA VAL A 360 7.38 12.99 3.76
C VAL A 360 8.69 12.43 4.32
N SER A 361 9.75 12.49 3.51
CA SER A 361 11.07 11.94 3.85
C SER A 361 11.75 12.74 4.96
N LYS A 362 11.64 14.08 4.91
CA LYS A 362 12.00 15.01 5.99
C LYS A 362 11.04 14.93 7.18
N ALA A 363 10.89 13.74 7.73
CA ALA A 363 9.78 13.35 8.60
C ALA A 363 9.70 14.12 9.92
N HIS A 364 10.80 14.72 10.37
CA HIS A 364 10.83 15.60 11.53
C HIS A 364 9.89 16.82 11.38
N ALA A 365 9.62 17.24 10.14
CA ALA A 365 8.71 18.33 9.80
C ALA A 365 7.23 17.90 9.70
N SER A 366 6.91 16.61 9.89
CA SER A 366 5.57 16.06 9.62
C SER A 366 4.47 16.59 10.52
N VAL A 367 4.79 17.40 11.54
CA VAL A 367 3.77 18.15 12.27
C VAL A 367 2.96 19.09 11.37
N ALA A 368 3.48 19.54 10.21
CA ALA A 368 2.70 20.25 9.21
C ALA A 368 1.80 19.33 8.36
N LEU A 369 2.13 18.04 8.29
CA LEU A 369 1.33 17.06 7.56
C LEU A 369 -0.04 16.85 8.23
N TYR A 370 -0.11 16.85 9.56
CA TYR A 370 -1.36 16.59 10.28
C TYR A 370 -2.48 17.60 10.02
N PRO A 371 -2.28 18.91 10.19
CA PRO A 371 -3.32 19.87 9.81
C PRO A 371 -3.60 19.83 8.29
N ALA A 372 -2.62 19.51 7.45
CA ALA A 372 -2.85 19.36 6.01
C ALA A 372 -3.76 18.17 5.69
N LEU A 373 -3.53 17.01 6.33
CA LEU A 373 -4.36 15.80 6.20
C LEU A 373 -5.78 16.03 6.74
N LEU A 374 -5.93 16.78 7.84
CA LEU A 374 -7.24 17.16 8.37
C LEU A 374 -8.02 17.97 7.33
N ARG A 375 -7.39 19.00 6.74
CA ARG A 375 -8.03 19.85 5.73
C ARG A 375 -8.34 19.10 4.43
N ALA A 376 -7.56 18.07 4.12
CA ALA A 376 -7.83 17.16 3.01
C ALA A 376 -8.91 16.10 3.33
N GLY A 377 -9.44 16.05 4.56
CA GLY A 377 -10.46 15.08 4.97
C GLY A 377 -9.95 13.65 5.12
N ILE A 378 -8.62 13.46 5.24
CA ILE A 378 -7.98 12.14 5.34
C ILE A 378 -7.93 11.66 6.80
N ILE A 379 -7.80 12.60 7.75
CA ILE A 379 -7.89 12.34 9.18
C ILE A 379 -9.02 13.17 9.80
N SER A 380 -9.45 12.78 10.99
CA SER A 380 -10.49 13.48 11.76
C SER A 380 -9.90 14.46 12.78
N GLN A 381 -10.75 15.36 13.30
CA GLN A 381 -10.37 16.21 14.43
C GLN A 381 -10.06 15.38 15.68
N ASP A 382 -10.75 14.25 15.88
CA ASP A 382 -10.48 13.31 16.98
C ASP A 382 -9.04 12.75 16.91
N ASP A 383 -8.53 12.46 15.71
CA ASP A 383 -7.14 11.99 15.55
C ASP A 383 -6.12 13.04 16.05
N LEU A 384 -6.38 14.34 15.84
CA LEU A 384 -5.57 15.44 16.39
C LEU A 384 -5.79 15.63 17.90
N ASP A 385 -7.04 15.52 18.35
CA ASP A 385 -7.42 15.74 19.75
C ASP A 385 -6.83 14.67 20.67
N ARG A 386 -6.64 13.44 20.17
CA ARG A 386 -5.90 12.36 20.85
C ARG A 386 -4.41 12.65 21.04
N GLY A 387 -3.89 13.68 20.36
CA GLY A 387 -2.55 14.21 20.56
C GLY A 387 -1.42 13.40 19.91
N LEU A 388 -0.19 13.87 20.11
CA LEU A 388 1.04 13.27 19.57
C LEU A 388 1.80 12.37 20.56
N PHE A 389 1.37 12.35 21.82
CA PHE A 389 2.01 11.63 22.91
C PHE A 389 0.95 10.98 23.81
N GLY A 390 1.33 9.88 24.45
CA GLY A 390 0.44 9.13 25.33
C GLY A 390 -0.14 7.87 24.69
N PRO A 391 -0.84 7.04 25.48
CA PRO A 391 -1.31 5.73 25.05
C PRO A 391 -2.40 5.79 23.98
N ASP A 392 -3.13 6.90 23.90
CA ASP A 392 -4.22 7.08 22.95
C ASP A 392 -3.77 7.76 21.66
N ALA A 393 -2.52 8.21 21.56
CA ALA A 393 -2.01 8.91 20.38
C ALA A 393 -2.00 7.99 19.15
N VAL A 394 -2.54 8.50 18.04
CA VAL A 394 -2.52 7.84 16.71
C VAL A 394 -1.66 8.59 15.71
N LEU A 395 -1.32 9.84 16.05
CA LEU A 395 -0.34 10.67 15.36
C LEU A 395 0.87 10.81 16.30
N PHE A 396 2.06 11.05 15.76
CA PHE A 396 3.31 10.99 16.52
C PHE A 396 4.27 12.09 16.08
N LYS A 397 5.13 12.63 16.96
CA LYS A 397 6.11 13.67 16.56
C LYS A 397 6.90 13.28 15.31
N HIS A 398 7.32 12.01 15.24
CA HIS A 398 7.79 11.38 14.01
C HIS A 398 6.73 10.38 13.56
N PRO A 399 6.17 10.48 12.34
CA PRO A 399 5.06 9.64 11.94
C PRO A 399 5.42 8.16 11.98
N HIS A 400 4.47 7.34 12.44
CA HIS A 400 4.47 5.91 12.20
C HIS A 400 3.65 5.63 10.94
N ARG A 401 4.11 4.69 10.12
CA ARG A 401 3.39 4.28 8.92
C ARG A 401 1.98 3.81 9.27
N ASP A 402 1.01 4.60 8.83
CA ASP A 402 -0.41 4.30 8.90
C ASP A 402 -1.04 4.78 7.58
N PRO A 403 -1.04 3.92 6.54
CA PRO A 403 -1.58 4.29 5.25
C PRO A 403 -3.03 4.75 5.37
N GLY A 404 -3.81 4.15 6.28
CA GLY A 404 -5.21 4.47 6.57
C GLY A 404 -5.44 5.94 6.95
N ARG A 405 -4.43 6.59 7.51
CA ARG A 405 -4.40 8.03 7.83
C ARG A 405 -3.59 8.86 6.83
N GLY A 406 -3.27 8.31 5.67
CA GLY A 406 -2.45 8.97 4.64
C GLY A 406 -0.95 9.01 4.96
N ILE A 407 -0.48 8.23 5.94
CA ILE A 407 0.93 8.23 6.38
C ILE A 407 1.65 7.02 5.76
N GLU A 408 2.35 7.24 4.64
CA GLU A 408 2.93 6.16 3.84
C GLU A 408 4.19 5.53 4.43
N LEU A 409 4.92 6.25 5.28
CA LEU A 409 6.25 5.89 5.76
C LEU A 409 6.38 6.17 7.26
N SER A 410 7.04 5.26 7.98
CA SER A 410 7.55 5.53 9.32
C SER A 410 8.81 6.36 9.19
N GLY A 411 8.78 7.58 9.70
CA GLY A 411 9.86 8.55 9.50
C GLY A 411 10.88 8.60 10.65
N GLY A 412 11.93 9.38 10.46
CA GLY A 412 12.92 9.72 11.50
C GLY A 412 14.36 9.67 11.00
N SER A 413 14.69 8.63 10.22
CA SER A 413 15.99 8.54 9.54
C SER A 413 15.92 9.27 8.20
N LEU A 414 16.72 10.32 8.03
CA LEU A 414 16.84 11.06 6.78
C LEU A 414 17.37 10.17 5.65
N GLY A 415 17.06 10.52 4.40
CA GLY A 415 17.53 9.85 3.19
C GLY A 415 16.76 8.58 2.80
N MET A 416 15.96 8.02 3.71
CA MET A 416 15.26 6.75 3.48
C MET A 416 13.97 6.89 2.64
N GLY A 417 13.33 8.05 2.66
CA GLY A 417 12.00 8.20 2.06
C GLY A 417 12.01 8.21 0.53
N LEU A 418 13.06 8.73 -0.12
CA LEU A 418 13.13 8.68 -1.59
C LEU A 418 13.25 7.25 -2.12
N GLY A 419 14.07 6.41 -1.49
CA GLY A 419 14.17 4.99 -1.87
C GLY A 419 12.85 4.25 -1.68
N TYR A 420 12.16 4.52 -0.57
CA TYR A 420 10.82 3.97 -0.34
C TYR A 420 9.79 4.44 -1.39
N ALA A 421 9.81 5.73 -1.73
CA ALA A 421 8.97 6.30 -2.79
C ALA A 421 9.26 5.68 -4.16
N CYS A 422 10.52 5.39 -4.48
CA CYS A 422 10.89 4.66 -5.69
C CYS A 422 10.28 3.25 -5.73
N GLY A 423 10.31 2.55 -4.59
CA GLY A 423 9.68 1.24 -4.43
C GLY A 423 8.17 1.29 -4.66
N LEU A 424 7.48 2.27 -4.06
CA LEU A 424 6.05 2.51 -4.27
C LEU A 424 5.74 2.81 -5.74
N ALA A 425 6.47 3.72 -6.37
CA ALA A 425 6.25 4.13 -7.76
C ALA A 425 6.43 2.95 -8.71
N LEU A 426 7.50 2.15 -8.52
CA LEU A 426 7.74 0.94 -9.29
C LEU A 426 6.63 -0.10 -9.08
N ALA A 427 6.16 -0.29 -7.85
CA ALA A 427 5.08 -1.23 -7.55
C ALA A 427 3.76 -0.82 -8.21
N LEU A 428 3.37 0.45 -8.12
CA LEU A 428 2.16 0.99 -8.76
C LEU A 428 2.21 0.84 -10.28
N ARG A 429 3.35 1.16 -10.90
CA ARG A 429 3.55 0.99 -12.34
C ARG A 429 3.46 -0.48 -12.77
N ARG A 430 4.05 -1.41 -12.01
CA ARG A 430 3.95 -2.86 -12.28
C ARG A 430 2.53 -3.38 -12.16
N ARG A 431 1.73 -2.79 -11.26
CA ARG A 431 0.29 -3.07 -11.11
C ARG A 431 -0.58 -2.32 -12.13
N GLN A 432 0.03 -1.56 -13.05
CA GLN A 432 -0.68 -0.74 -14.04
C GLN A 432 -1.70 0.22 -13.40
N LEU A 433 -1.39 0.71 -12.20
CA LEU A 433 -2.23 1.68 -11.50
C LEU A 433 -1.83 3.09 -11.92
N PRO A 434 -2.80 4.01 -12.14
CA PRO A 434 -2.52 5.37 -12.58
C PRO A 434 -1.94 6.26 -11.46
N ALA A 435 -1.89 5.75 -10.23
CA ALA A 435 -1.45 6.48 -9.05
C ALA A 435 0.00 6.99 -9.16
N ARG A 436 0.20 8.21 -8.69
CA ARG A 436 1.50 8.88 -8.58
C ARG A 436 2.02 8.83 -7.15
N VAL A 437 3.33 8.99 -7.03
CA VAL A 437 4.04 9.05 -5.75
C VAL A 437 4.76 10.39 -5.67
N PHE A 438 4.46 11.12 -4.60
CA PHE A 438 5.12 12.37 -4.26
C PHE A 438 6.04 12.13 -3.06
N CYS A 439 7.27 12.62 -3.12
CA CYS A 439 8.23 12.52 -2.04
C CYS A 439 8.79 13.90 -1.68
N ILE A 440 8.56 14.36 -0.45
CA ILE A 440 9.11 15.63 0.04
C ILE A 440 10.42 15.33 0.76
N VAL A 441 11.52 15.93 0.29
CA VAL A 441 12.85 15.85 0.91
C VAL A 441 13.32 17.24 1.33
N GLY A 442 14.17 17.32 2.35
CA GLY A 442 14.89 18.56 2.67
C GLY A 442 16.12 18.76 1.79
N ASP A 443 16.55 20.00 1.57
CA ASP A 443 17.84 20.28 0.94
C ASP A 443 19.04 19.80 1.79
N GLY A 444 18.96 19.88 3.12
CA GLY A 444 19.95 19.26 4.02
C GLY A 444 19.87 17.72 4.05
N GLU A 445 18.69 17.16 3.81
CA GLU A 445 18.54 15.71 3.66
C GLU A 445 19.23 15.19 2.39
N CYS A 446 19.39 16.05 1.37
CA CYS A 446 20.11 15.69 0.14
C CYS A 446 21.62 15.51 0.36
N ASP A 447 22.14 15.70 1.57
CA ASP A 447 23.50 15.32 1.95
C ASP A 447 23.66 13.79 2.03
N GLU A 448 22.58 13.07 2.30
CA GLU A 448 22.57 11.62 2.41
C GLU A 448 22.82 10.95 1.05
N GLY A 449 23.83 10.07 0.99
CA GLY A 449 24.17 9.33 -0.23
C GLY A 449 23.00 8.47 -0.75
N SER A 450 22.15 7.98 0.15
CA SER A 450 20.97 7.18 -0.17
C SER A 450 19.93 7.92 -1.02
N VAL A 451 19.86 9.26 -0.92
CA VAL A 451 19.02 10.09 -1.81
C VAL A 451 19.51 9.96 -3.25
N TRP A 452 20.83 10.02 -3.46
CA TRP A 452 21.41 9.99 -4.80
C TRP A 452 21.43 8.58 -5.41
N GLU A 453 21.63 7.54 -4.59
CA GLU A 453 21.41 6.15 -5.02
C GLU A 453 19.95 5.94 -5.49
N SER A 454 19.00 6.49 -4.75
CA SER A 454 17.57 6.42 -5.08
C SER A 454 17.23 7.23 -6.34
N ALA A 455 17.81 8.41 -6.50
CA ALA A 455 17.66 9.22 -7.71
C ALA A 455 18.22 8.48 -8.95
N ALA A 456 19.42 7.91 -8.83
CA ALA A 456 20.01 7.09 -9.91
C ALA A 456 19.09 5.93 -10.31
N PHE A 457 18.52 5.24 -9.33
CA PHE A 457 17.56 4.18 -9.56
C PHE A 457 16.28 4.69 -10.25
N ALA A 458 15.69 5.78 -9.77
CA ALA A 458 14.47 6.36 -10.32
C ALA A 458 14.62 6.76 -11.80
N GLY A 459 15.73 7.41 -12.13
CA GLY A 459 16.07 7.78 -13.50
C GLY A 459 16.32 6.58 -14.39
N HIS A 460 17.13 5.62 -13.94
CA HIS A 460 17.39 4.38 -14.67
C HIS A 460 16.09 3.60 -14.97
N GLN A 461 15.19 3.55 -13.99
CA GLN A 461 13.89 2.91 -14.13
C GLN A 461 12.85 3.76 -14.87
N ARG A 462 13.16 5.02 -15.21
CA ARG A 462 12.23 6.00 -15.82
C ARG A 462 10.89 6.07 -15.08
N LEU A 463 10.95 6.28 -13.76
CA LEU A 463 9.75 6.34 -12.91
C LEU A 463 8.94 7.62 -13.16
N SER A 464 8.21 7.67 -14.26
CA SER A 464 7.39 8.84 -14.65
C SER A 464 6.23 9.15 -13.72
N ASN A 465 5.86 8.23 -12.83
CA ASN A 465 4.85 8.44 -11.80
C ASN A 465 5.47 8.86 -10.44
N LEU A 466 6.76 9.21 -10.40
CA LEU A 466 7.45 9.72 -9.21
C LEU A 466 7.76 11.22 -9.37
N THR A 467 7.32 12.00 -8.40
CA THR A 467 7.66 13.42 -8.24
C THR A 467 8.34 13.65 -6.91
N VAL A 468 9.54 14.23 -6.93
CA VAL A 468 10.29 14.63 -5.74
C VAL A 468 10.15 16.13 -5.56
N VAL A 469 9.75 16.58 -4.38
CA VAL A 469 9.74 18.00 -4.03
C VAL A 469 10.87 18.25 -3.04
N VAL A 470 11.83 19.08 -3.43
CA VAL A 470 12.90 19.50 -2.53
C VAL A 470 12.49 20.80 -1.86
N ASP A 471 12.31 20.75 -0.54
CA ASP A 471 12.12 21.93 0.30
C ASP A 471 13.48 22.61 0.53
N ALA A 472 13.84 23.52 -0.38
CA ALA A 472 15.12 24.21 -0.42
C ALA A 472 15.06 25.50 0.40
N ASN A 473 15.12 25.34 1.73
CA ASN A 473 15.05 26.44 2.70
C ASN A 473 16.42 26.99 3.15
N GLY A 474 17.52 26.39 2.68
CA GLY A 474 18.89 26.85 2.90
C GLY A 474 19.49 26.54 4.27
N MET A 475 18.84 25.74 5.11
CA MET A 475 19.26 25.54 6.50
C MET A 475 19.09 24.13 7.04
N GLN A 476 20.10 23.67 7.78
CA GLN A 476 20.13 22.39 8.50
C GLN A 476 20.00 22.60 10.02
N LEU A 477 20.38 21.59 10.81
CA LEU A 477 20.48 21.68 12.27
C LEU A 477 21.65 22.60 12.68
N ASP A 478 22.83 22.39 12.11
CA ASP A 478 24.07 23.05 12.54
C ASP A 478 24.34 24.40 11.85
N GLY A 479 23.47 24.83 10.92
CA GLY A 479 23.64 26.12 10.24
C GLY A 479 23.07 26.17 8.83
N PRO A 480 23.43 27.22 8.07
CA PRO A 480 23.16 27.30 6.64
C PRO A 480 23.77 26.11 5.88
N THR A 481 23.03 25.54 4.92
CA THR A 481 23.50 24.41 4.10
C THR A 481 24.84 24.71 3.44
N ALA A 482 25.00 25.92 2.88
CA ALA A 482 26.24 26.38 2.25
C ALA A 482 27.48 26.40 3.17
N GLN A 483 27.30 26.37 4.50
CA GLN A 483 28.40 26.33 5.48
C GLN A 483 28.62 24.94 6.08
N VAL A 484 27.57 24.12 6.17
CA VAL A 484 27.63 22.75 6.70
C VAL A 484 28.10 21.78 5.61
N LEU A 485 27.32 21.66 4.54
CA LEU A 485 27.67 20.92 3.34
C LEU A 485 26.94 21.54 2.13
N ASP A 486 27.71 22.23 1.28
CA ASP A 486 27.15 22.86 0.09
C ASP A 486 26.81 21.81 -0.97
N ASN A 487 25.51 21.58 -1.17
CA ASN A 487 25.00 20.69 -2.21
C ASN A 487 25.17 21.24 -3.64
N GLY A 488 25.60 22.49 -3.80
CA GLY A 488 25.60 23.18 -5.07
C GLY A 488 24.20 23.24 -5.70
N PRO A 489 24.11 23.47 -7.02
CA PRO A 489 22.82 23.54 -7.71
C PRO A 489 22.14 22.16 -7.74
N LEU A 490 21.16 21.94 -6.86
CA LEU A 490 20.38 20.70 -6.78
C LEU A 490 19.72 20.35 -8.12
N ARG A 491 19.31 21.35 -8.91
CA ARG A 491 18.82 21.16 -10.28
C ARG A 491 19.76 20.28 -11.11
N ARG A 492 21.05 20.63 -11.15
CA ARG A 492 22.04 19.93 -11.98
C ARG A 492 22.26 18.49 -11.52
N LYS A 493 22.18 18.25 -10.21
CA LYS A 493 22.32 16.90 -9.65
C LYS A 493 21.16 16.00 -10.08
N PHE A 494 19.91 16.45 -9.93
CA PHE A 494 18.75 15.68 -10.37
C PHE A 494 18.71 15.49 -11.90
N GLU A 495 19.03 16.52 -12.69
CA GLU A 495 19.15 16.43 -14.15
C GLU A 495 20.19 15.37 -14.57
N ALA A 496 21.34 15.30 -13.88
CA ALA A 496 22.36 14.29 -14.14
C ALA A 496 21.89 12.85 -13.86
N PHE A 497 20.91 12.67 -12.97
CA PHE A 497 20.24 11.40 -12.72
C PHE A 497 19.01 11.16 -13.61
N GLY A 498 18.77 11.99 -14.63
CA GLY A 498 17.70 11.78 -15.62
C GLY A 498 16.31 12.24 -15.18
N PHE A 499 16.23 13.16 -14.20
CA PHE A 499 14.98 13.80 -13.83
C PHE A 499 14.67 14.97 -14.77
N ALA A 500 13.39 15.17 -15.05
CA ALA A 500 12.91 16.51 -15.42
C ALA A 500 12.99 17.40 -14.18
N VAL A 501 13.38 18.67 -14.32
CA VAL A 501 13.54 19.57 -13.16
C VAL A 501 12.86 20.92 -13.37
N ALA A 502 12.01 21.27 -12.40
CA ALA A 502 11.42 22.60 -12.25
C ALA A 502 11.97 23.28 -11.00
N GLU A 503 12.29 24.57 -11.11
CA GLU A 503 12.66 25.41 -9.97
C GLU A 503 11.61 26.50 -9.80
N THR A 504 11.06 26.63 -8.60
CA THR A 504 9.96 27.56 -8.33
C THR A 504 10.12 28.24 -6.99
N ASP A 505 9.45 29.39 -6.81
CA ASP A 505 9.16 29.91 -5.48
C ASP A 505 8.22 28.91 -4.78
N GLY A 506 8.65 28.40 -3.63
CA GLY A 506 7.91 27.44 -2.81
C GLY A 506 6.83 28.09 -1.94
N HIS A 507 6.70 29.41 -1.96
CA HIS A 507 5.60 30.14 -1.30
C HIS A 507 4.62 30.77 -2.31
N ASP A 508 4.85 30.57 -3.62
CA ASP A 508 3.87 30.87 -4.66
C ASP A 508 3.06 29.59 -4.95
N VAL A 509 1.85 29.49 -4.38
CA VAL A 509 0.96 28.33 -4.53
C VAL A 509 0.59 28.03 -5.98
N LEU A 510 0.47 29.04 -6.85
CA LEU A 510 0.14 28.83 -8.26
C LEU A 510 1.36 28.38 -9.06
N ALA A 511 2.54 28.90 -8.75
CA ALA A 511 3.79 28.46 -9.38
C ALA A 511 4.14 27.02 -8.97
N LEU A 512 3.93 26.67 -7.69
CA LEU A 512 4.01 25.29 -7.22
C LEU A 512 3.02 24.39 -7.95
N ALA A 513 1.74 24.77 -8.05
CA ALA A 513 0.72 23.98 -8.73
C ALA A 513 1.10 23.73 -10.20
N ARG A 514 1.56 24.76 -10.93
CA ARG A 514 2.06 24.64 -12.30
C ARG A 514 3.27 23.72 -12.41
N ALA A 515 4.26 23.86 -11.52
CA ALA A 515 5.46 23.04 -11.52
C ALA A 515 5.15 21.55 -11.24
N LEU A 516 4.22 21.28 -10.32
CA LEU A 516 3.81 19.93 -9.95
C LEU A 516 2.91 19.25 -11.00
N ALA A 517 2.22 20.02 -11.83
CA ALA A 517 1.36 19.54 -12.90
C ALA A 517 2.06 19.46 -14.28
N ALA A 518 3.32 19.91 -14.38
CA ALA A 518 4.03 19.94 -15.65
C ALA A 518 4.19 18.53 -16.24
N PRO A 519 3.99 18.33 -17.55
CA PRO A 519 4.17 17.02 -18.18
C PRO A 519 5.65 16.62 -18.24
N HIS A 520 5.93 15.33 -18.02
CA HIS A 520 7.29 14.78 -18.04
C HIS A 520 7.30 13.28 -18.42
N GLU A 521 8.37 12.81 -19.05
CA GLU A 521 8.52 11.40 -19.49
C GLU A 521 9.29 10.51 -18.49
N GLY A 522 10.10 11.12 -17.63
CA GLY A 522 10.87 10.46 -16.56
C GLY A 522 10.41 10.92 -15.18
N PRO A 523 11.13 10.63 -14.08
CA PRO A 523 10.80 11.20 -12.79
C PRO A 523 10.96 12.72 -12.80
N LEU A 524 10.15 13.43 -12.00
CA LEU A 524 10.20 14.90 -11.86
C LEU A 524 10.82 15.29 -10.52
N ALA A 525 11.68 16.30 -10.52
CA ALA A 525 12.11 17.00 -9.31
C ALA A 525 11.63 18.45 -9.36
N VAL A 526 10.90 18.89 -8.35
CA VAL A 526 10.52 20.29 -8.13
C VAL A 526 11.36 20.82 -6.99
N VAL A 527 12.34 21.67 -7.30
CA VAL A 527 13.15 22.37 -6.30
C VAL A 527 12.39 23.63 -5.91
N ALA A 528 11.71 23.57 -4.76
CA ALA A 528 10.91 24.65 -4.21
C ALA A 528 11.78 25.49 -3.29
N ARG A 529 12.09 26.73 -3.70
CA ARG A 529 12.84 27.67 -2.86
C ARG A 529 11.91 28.22 -1.79
N THR A 530 12.21 27.93 -0.53
CA THR A 530 11.38 28.28 0.61
C THR A 530 12.20 29.05 1.66
N VAL A 531 11.52 29.51 2.70
CA VAL A 531 12.10 30.16 3.86
C VAL A 531 11.85 29.27 5.07
N LYS A 532 12.91 28.85 5.77
CA LYS A 532 12.76 28.09 7.02
C LYS A 532 12.03 28.96 8.04
N GLY A 533 10.96 28.44 8.63
CA GLY A 533 10.14 29.21 9.57
C GLY A 533 9.15 30.19 8.93
N ARG A 534 8.93 30.13 7.60
CA ARG A 534 7.98 31.00 6.87
C ARG A 534 6.67 31.10 7.62
N GLY A 535 6.20 32.32 7.89
CA GLY A 535 4.97 32.49 8.68
C GLY A 535 5.17 33.29 9.94
N LEU A 536 6.33 33.12 10.59
CA LEU A 536 6.67 33.72 11.87
C LEU A 536 7.92 34.56 11.74
N SER A 537 7.78 35.87 11.97
CA SER A 537 8.90 36.82 11.88
C SER A 537 10.15 36.41 12.65
N ARG A 538 9.99 35.79 13.83
CA ARG A 538 11.10 35.32 14.68
C ARG A 538 11.74 34.00 14.22
N ALA A 539 11.00 33.19 13.46
CA ALA A 539 11.43 31.89 12.98
C ALA A 539 12.04 31.95 11.58
N GLU A 540 11.64 32.93 10.77
CA GLU A 540 12.11 33.10 9.40
C GLU A 540 13.64 33.22 9.34
N ASN A 541 14.27 32.33 8.58
CA ASN A 541 15.73 32.24 8.42
C ASN A 541 16.49 32.14 9.75
N ASN A 542 15.95 31.39 10.71
CA ASN A 542 16.57 31.22 12.02
C ASN A 542 16.82 29.74 12.34
N VAL A 543 18.10 29.36 12.43
CA VAL A 543 18.54 27.98 12.72
C VAL A 543 18.05 27.50 14.09
N ALA A 544 17.93 28.40 15.07
CA ALA A 544 17.43 28.06 16.41
C ALA A 544 16.00 27.50 16.39
N TRP A 545 15.23 27.75 15.33
CA TRP A 545 13.88 27.22 15.14
C TRP A 545 13.85 25.84 14.46
N HIS A 546 15.01 25.22 14.23
CA HIS A 546 15.06 23.87 13.68
C HIS A 546 14.57 22.81 14.66
N ASP A 547 14.83 22.93 15.96
CA ASP A 547 14.28 22.06 17.01
C ASP A 547 14.11 22.89 18.29
N ILE A 548 12.89 23.39 18.51
CA ILE A 548 12.60 24.35 19.59
C ILE A 548 11.23 24.08 20.21
N ALA A 549 11.11 24.30 21.52
CA ALA A 549 9.82 24.30 22.20
C ALA A 549 9.17 25.68 22.03
N LEU A 550 7.89 25.71 21.67
CA LEU A 550 7.19 26.96 21.39
C LEU A 550 6.86 27.72 22.69
N ALA A 551 7.54 28.85 22.92
CA ALA A 551 7.26 29.72 24.04
C ALA A 551 5.90 30.44 23.89
N GLN A 552 5.27 30.78 25.02
CA GLN A 552 3.96 31.44 25.05
C GLN A 552 3.93 32.75 24.25
N ASP A 553 4.91 33.64 24.50
CA ASP A 553 5.01 34.94 23.83
C ASP A 553 5.16 34.79 22.31
N ASP A 554 5.86 33.75 21.87
CA ASP A 554 6.05 33.47 20.44
C ASP A 554 4.77 32.91 19.81
N TYR A 555 4.02 32.08 20.53
CA TYR A 555 2.71 31.60 20.09
C TYR A 555 1.71 32.75 19.94
N GLU A 556 1.60 33.63 20.93
CA GLU A 556 0.70 34.78 20.88
C GLU A 556 1.03 35.73 19.74
N ARG A 557 2.32 36.05 19.56
CA ARG A 557 2.79 36.85 18.42
C ARG A 557 2.44 36.18 17.10
N ALA A 558 2.71 34.89 16.97
CA ALA A 558 2.41 34.14 15.76
C ALA A 558 0.91 34.16 15.42
N ARG A 559 0.02 34.07 16.42
CA ARG A 559 -1.43 34.19 16.20
C ARG A 559 -1.82 35.55 15.62
N VAL A 560 -1.24 36.64 16.12
CA VAL A 560 -1.49 37.99 15.58
C VAL A 560 -0.97 38.10 14.14
N GLU A 561 0.26 37.67 13.88
CA GLU A 561 0.87 37.72 12.54
C GLU A 561 0.08 36.90 11.51
N LEU A 562 -0.37 35.69 11.89
CA LEU A 562 -1.20 34.86 11.02
C LEU A 562 -2.60 35.45 10.81
N GLY A 563 -3.19 36.08 11.82
CA GLY A 563 -4.49 36.77 11.69
C GLY A 563 -4.46 37.92 10.69
N GLN A 564 -3.42 38.78 10.78
CA GLN A 564 -3.22 39.88 9.83
C GLN A 564 -3.04 39.38 8.39
N ARG A 565 -2.30 38.27 8.20
CA ARG A 565 -2.15 37.62 6.89
C ARG A 565 -3.46 37.05 6.38
N GLU A 566 -4.28 36.46 7.24
CA GLU A 566 -5.61 35.96 6.85
C GLU A 566 -6.50 37.07 6.31
N GLU A 567 -6.56 38.21 7.01
CA GLU A 567 -7.32 39.39 6.58
C GLU A 567 -6.81 39.89 5.23
N ALA A 568 -5.49 39.98 5.04
CA ALA A 568 -4.89 40.37 3.77
C ALA A 568 -5.26 39.42 2.61
N ILE A 569 -5.33 38.10 2.85
CA ILE A 569 -5.71 37.11 1.82
C ILE A 569 -7.22 37.16 1.51
N ARG A 570 -8.05 37.40 2.52
CA ARG A 570 -9.52 37.46 2.34
C ARG A 570 -9.97 38.76 1.65
N HIS A 571 -9.27 39.85 1.88
CA HIS A 571 -9.65 41.20 1.41
C HIS A 571 -8.78 41.74 0.28
N GLY A 572 -7.63 41.13 0.00
CA GLY A 572 -6.86 41.30 -1.24
C GLY A 572 -7.36 40.40 -2.35
#